data_AF-A0A0L8FRE3-F1
#
_entry.id   AF-A0A0L8FRE3-F1
#
_cell.length_a   1.000
_cell.length_b   1.000
_cell.length_c   1.000
_cell.angle_alpha   90.00
_cell.angle_beta   90.00
_cell.angle_gamma   90.00
#
_symmetry.space_group_name_H-M   'P 1'
#
loop_
_entity.id
_entity.type
_entity.pdbx_description
1 polymer ?
#
loop_
_entity_poly.entity_id
_entity_poly.type
_entity_poly.pdbx_seq_one_letter_code
_entity_poly.pdbx_strand_id
1 'polypeptide(L)'
;NCSEGEQSTSSDSCVKCVIGTYRPAKDPVCIKCPSDFLTNGEGKTSEADCIIPPCNEGTYYNGSKCLNCALDEYQDEKYQRTCKSCPNGKYTSSEGTKDATSCTTYCKARKNVCPQNAICVDTDSGHNCTCITGYVLISNGTCVYACDTVYCLNGGTCARSRSLPMCICTKYYKGTICEQELSASELSKNTTDIIIGTSIGVTVAILFLILLITYICIRMRSRTLLIEP
;
A
#
# COMPACT_ATOMS: atom_id res chain seq x y z
N ASN A 1 39.76 39.59 -38.12
CA ASN A 1 39.60 40.06 -36.73
C ASN A 1 38.11 40.12 -36.44
N CYS A 2 37.61 39.34 -35.49
CA CYS A 2 36.17 39.27 -35.21
C CYS A 2 35.70 40.48 -34.40
N SER A 3 34.44 40.87 -34.59
CA SER A 3 33.81 41.99 -33.89
C SER A 3 33.56 41.67 -32.41
N GLU A 4 33.26 42.69 -31.59
CA GLU A 4 32.81 42.49 -30.21
C GLU A 4 31.65 41.48 -30.15
N GLY A 5 31.63 40.65 -29.11
CA GLY A 5 30.63 39.60 -28.99
C GLY A 5 30.83 38.41 -29.94
N GLU A 6 31.92 38.33 -30.72
CA GLU A 6 32.25 37.19 -31.58
C GLU A 6 33.66 36.66 -31.32
N GLN A 7 33.89 35.34 -31.38
CA GLN A 7 35.23 34.74 -31.30
C GLN A 7 35.60 34.01 -32.59
N SER A 8 36.90 33.90 -32.86
CA SER A 8 37.41 33.16 -34.02
C SER A 8 37.38 31.66 -33.76
N THR A 9 36.88 30.90 -34.72
CA THR A 9 36.92 29.42 -34.72
C THR A 9 38.19 28.91 -35.40
N SER A 10 38.47 27.61 -35.26
CA SER A 10 39.57 26.91 -35.95
C SER A 10 39.43 26.90 -37.48
N SER A 11 38.29 27.34 -38.04
CA SER A 11 38.03 27.45 -39.48
C SER A 11 38.09 28.89 -40.01
N ASP A 12 38.77 29.81 -39.31
CA ASP A 12 38.85 31.25 -39.64
C ASP A 12 37.48 31.96 -39.76
N SER A 13 36.44 31.37 -39.16
CA SER A 13 35.08 31.94 -39.12
C SER A 13 34.81 32.58 -37.76
N CYS A 14 34.13 33.73 -37.75
CA CYS A 14 33.69 34.41 -36.54
C CYS A 14 32.33 33.87 -36.08
N VAL A 15 32.25 33.42 -34.83
CA VAL A 15 31.00 32.92 -34.21
C VAL A 15 30.65 33.79 -33.01
N LYS A 16 29.36 34.08 -32.84
CA LYS A 16 28.88 34.83 -31.67
C LYS A 16 29.17 34.09 -30.37
N CYS A 17 29.42 34.85 -29.32
CA CYS A 17 29.51 34.33 -27.96
C CYS A 17 28.18 33.70 -27.58
N VAL A 18 28.22 32.41 -27.23
CA VAL A 18 27.03 31.64 -26.83
C VAL A 18 26.45 32.18 -25.52
N ILE A 19 25.21 31.78 -25.22
CA ILE A 19 24.54 32.17 -23.97
C ILE A 19 25.42 31.81 -22.75
N GLY A 20 25.56 32.76 -21.82
CA GLY A 20 26.43 32.63 -20.65
C GLY A 20 27.88 33.01 -20.91
N THR A 21 28.16 33.59 -22.08
CA THR A 21 29.47 34.17 -22.40
C THR A 21 29.33 35.55 -23.03
N TYR A 22 30.35 36.40 -22.86
CA TYR A 22 30.43 37.74 -23.43
C TYR A 22 31.85 38.04 -23.91
N ARG A 23 32.03 38.96 -24.86
CA ARG A 23 33.36 39.37 -25.33
C ARG A 23 33.46 40.89 -25.51
N PRO A 24 34.19 41.60 -24.63
CA PRO A 24 34.56 42.99 -24.83
C PRO A 24 35.55 43.16 -25.99
N ALA A 25 35.69 44.39 -26.51
CA ALA A 25 36.58 44.73 -27.62
C ALA A 25 38.05 44.32 -27.45
N LYS A 26 38.52 44.25 -26.20
CA LYS A 26 39.93 44.04 -25.86
C LYS A 26 40.29 42.56 -25.70
N ASP A 27 39.30 41.68 -25.65
CA ASP A 27 39.51 40.28 -25.35
C ASP A 27 39.58 39.43 -26.62
N PRO A 28 40.45 38.40 -26.66
CA PRO A 28 40.65 37.59 -27.87
C PRO A 28 39.55 36.52 -28.06
N VAL A 29 38.85 36.13 -26.98
CA VAL A 29 37.85 35.04 -26.95
C VAL A 29 36.67 35.40 -26.04
N CYS A 30 35.59 34.64 -26.13
CA CYS A 30 34.44 34.82 -25.25
C CYS A 30 34.77 34.42 -23.80
N ILE A 31 34.41 35.29 -22.86
CA ILE A 31 34.57 35.15 -21.41
C ILE A 31 33.28 34.58 -20.82
N LYS A 32 33.39 33.62 -19.90
CA LYS A 32 32.24 33.08 -19.18
C LYS A 32 31.68 34.10 -18.19
N CYS A 33 30.36 34.15 -18.08
CA CYS A 33 29.69 34.93 -17.05
C CYS A 33 30.07 34.43 -15.64
N PRO A 34 30.18 35.34 -14.65
CA PRO A 34 30.41 34.97 -13.26
C PRO A 34 29.28 34.10 -12.70
N SER A 35 29.62 33.17 -11.81
CA SER A 35 28.65 32.29 -11.11
C SER A 35 27.68 31.55 -12.05
N ASP A 36 28.14 31.22 -13.27
CA ASP A 36 27.37 30.55 -14.32
C ASP A 36 26.09 31.31 -14.75
N PHE A 37 26.02 32.63 -14.51
CA PHE A 37 24.92 33.45 -15.01
C PHE A 37 24.83 33.38 -16.53
N LEU A 38 23.64 33.57 -17.05
CA LEU A 38 23.34 33.51 -18.47
C LEU A 38 23.07 34.92 -19.00
N THR A 39 23.38 35.09 -20.27
CA THR A 39 23.07 36.28 -21.03
C THR A 39 21.68 36.19 -21.65
N ASN A 40 21.01 37.32 -21.86
CA ASN A 40 19.76 37.36 -22.62
C ASN A 40 20.03 37.26 -24.14
N GLY A 41 20.38 36.07 -24.60
CA GLY A 41 20.78 35.76 -25.98
C GLY A 41 22.29 35.76 -26.21
N GLU A 42 22.69 35.45 -27.45
CA GLU A 42 24.08 35.36 -27.89
C GLU A 42 24.68 36.73 -28.27
N GLY A 43 26.01 36.77 -28.42
CA GLY A 43 26.75 37.92 -28.94
C GLY A 43 26.90 39.09 -27.99
N LYS A 44 26.88 38.84 -26.66
CA LYS A 44 27.03 39.91 -25.67
C LYS A 44 28.46 40.41 -25.57
N THR A 45 28.59 41.68 -25.22
CA THR A 45 29.88 42.39 -25.21
C THR A 45 30.32 42.79 -23.80
N SER A 46 29.44 42.69 -22.80
CA SER A 46 29.72 43.12 -21.43
C SER A 46 29.28 42.08 -20.38
N GLU A 47 29.99 42.04 -19.26
CA GLU A 47 29.58 41.29 -18.07
C GLU A 47 28.22 41.74 -17.52
N ALA A 48 27.85 43.02 -17.75
CA ALA A 48 26.56 43.56 -17.32
C ALA A 48 25.37 42.87 -18.00
N ASP A 49 25.58 42.12 -19.09
CA ASP A 49 24.54 41.32 -19.75
C ASP A 49 24.28 39.97 -19.05
N CYS A 50 25.14 39.55 -18.10
CA CYS A 50 25.05 38.29 -17.36
C CYS A 50 24.03 38.40 -16.21
N ILE A 51 22.76 38.58 -16.55
CA ILE A 51 21.68 38.89 -15.58
C ILE A 51 20.74 37.72 -15.28
N ILE A 52 20.78 36.63 -16.06
CA ILE A 52 19.85 35.52 -15.91
C ILE A 52 20.48 34.46 -14.99
N PRO A 53 19.87 34.10 -13.85
CA PRO A 53 20.42 33.07 -12.98
C PRO A 53 20.42 31.68 -13.63
N PRO A 54 21.41 30.82 -13.34
CA PRO A 54 21.45 29.45 -13.82
C PRO A 54 20.43 28.56 -13.09
N CYS A 55 19.27 28.34 -13.70
CA CYS A 55 18.28 27.41 -13.15
C CYS A 55 18.76 25.96 -13.35
N ASN A 56 19.04 25.28 -12.24
CA ASN A 56 19.44 23.87 -12.22
C ASN A 56 18.24 22.93 -12.37
N GLU A 57 18.50 21.63 -12.41
CA GLU A 57 17.46 20.60 -12.48
C GLU A 57 16.47 20.76 -11.31
N GLY A 58 15.19 20.50 -11.59
CA GLY A 58 14.07 20.71 -10.68
C GLY A 58 13.58 22.14 -10.62
N THR A 59 14.16 23.06 -11.41
CA THR A 59 13.74 24.47 -11.43
C THR A 59 13.54 25.00 -12.84
N TYR A 60 12.78 26.08 -12.96
CA TYR A 60 12.57 26.81 -14.20
C TYR A 60 12.66 28.32 -14.00
N TYR A 61 13.07 29.04 -15.05
CA TYR A 61 13.16 30.50 -15.02
C TYR A 61 11.83 31.16 -15.38
N ASN A 62 11.22 31.87 -14.42
CA ASN A 62 9.96 32.61 -14.64
C ASN A 62 10.18 34.06 -15.14
N GLY A 63 11.33 34.38 -15.73
CA GLY A 63 11.63 35.75 -16.20
C GLY A 63 12.26 36.68 -15.15
N SER A 64 12.35 36.27 -13.89
CA SER A 64 13.08 37.03 -12.85
C SER A 64 13.95 36.16 -11.95
N LYS A 65 13.46 34.97 -11.57
CA LYS A 65 14.19 34.03 -10.71
C LYS A 65 13.88 32.59 -11.10
N CYS A 66 14.71 31.67 -10.62
CA CYS A 66 14.44 30.25 -10.69
C CYS A 66 13.39 29.86 -9.64
N LEU A 67 12.36 29.17 -10.09
CA LEU A 67 11.31 28.60 -9.25
C LEU A 67 11.36 27.08 -9.33
N ASN A 68 11.02 26.41 -8.25
CA ASN A 68 10.88 24.96 -8.25
C ASN A 68 9.75 24.54 -9.20
N CYS A 69 9.91 23.40 -9.85
CA CYS A 69 8.79 22.74 -10.50
C CYS A 69 7.68 22.45 -9.51
N ALA A 70 6.43 22.63 -9.92
CA ALA A 70 5.28 22.37 -9.08
C ALA A 70 5.16 20.87 -8.77
N LEU A 71 4.21 20.51 -7.89
CA LEU A 71 3.85 19.11 -7.72
C LEU A 71 3.41 18.49 -9.05
N ASP A 72 3.77 17.22 -9.22
CA ASP A 72 3.47 16.41 -10.40
C ASP A 72 4.16 16.89 -11.69
N GLU A 73 5.15 17.78 -11.53
CA GLU A 73 6.07 18.23 -12.56
C GLU A 73 7.53 17.94 -12.17
N TYR A 74 8.38 17.85 -13.18
CA TYR A 74 9.82 17.66 -13.03
C TYR A 74 10.61 18.47 -14.05
N GLN A 75 11.92 18.64 -13.83
CA GLN A 75 12.81 19.23 -14.82
C GLN A 75 14.22 18.63 -14.72
N ASP A 76 14.61 17.84 -15.71
CA ASP A 76 15.88 17.11 -15.78
C ASP A 76 16.98 17.90 -16.51
N GLU A 77 16.62 18.96 -17.22
CA GLU A 77 17.54 19.81 -17.97
C GLU A 77 17.78 21.15 -17.28
N LYS A 78 18.97 21.70 -17.45
CA LYS A 78 19.32 23.03 -16.94
C LYS A 78 18.79 24.13 -17.85
N TYR A 79 18.63 25.32 -17.27
CA TYR A 79 18.31 26.57 -17.97
C TYR A 79 16.93 26.60 -18.64
N GLN A 80 16.01 25.77 -18.14
CA GLN A 80 14.68 25.64 -18.70
C GLN A 80 13.74 26.76 -18.22
N ARG A 81 12.73 27.05 -19.03
CA ARG A 81 11.69 28.07 -18.74
C ARG A 81 10.35 27.49 -18.31
N THR A 82 10.22 26.16 -18.37
CA THR A 82 9.02 25.42 -17.99
C THR A 82 9.44 24.09 -17.38
N CYS A 83 8.56 23.48 -16.61
CA CYS A 83 8.73 22.11 -16.14
C CYS A 83 7.91 21.14 -17.00
N LYS A 84 8.32 19.87 -17.00
CA LYS A 84 7.67 18.76 -17.72
C LYS A 84 6.67 18.11 -16.77
N SER A 85 5.45 17.84 -17.22
CA SER A 85 4.47 17.09 -16.43
C SER A 85 4.87 15.62 -16.33
N CYS A 86 4.56 14.97 -15.20
CA CYS A 86 4.82 13.55 -15.03
C CYS A 86 4.06 12.69 -16.05
N PRO A 87 4.73 11.73 -16.72
CA PRO A 87 4.09 10.89 -17.73
C PRO A 87 3.17 9.84 -17.08
N ASN A 88 2.17 9.39 -17.86
CA ASN A 88 1.23 8.31 -17.48
C ASN A 88 0.43 8.58 -16.19
N GLY A 89 0.06 9.84 -15.93
CA GLY A 89 -0.73 10.20 -14.74
C GLY A 89 -0.03 9.87 -13.42
N LYS A 90 1.31 9.86 -13.41
CA LYS A 90 2.14 9.66 -12.22
C LYS A 90 2.32 10.98 -11.46
N TYR A 91 2.83 10.87 -10.24
CA TYR A 91 2.92 11.95 -9.27
C TYR A 91 4.34 12.08 -8.72
N THR A 92 4.76 13.30 -8.41
CA THR A 92 6.03 13.54 -7.70
C THR A 92 5.78 13.58 -6.20
N SER A 93 6.75 13.16 -5.39
CA SER A 93 6.61 13.23 -3.91
C SER A 93 6.78 14.64 -3.36
N SER A 94 7.40 15.54 -4.12
CA SER A 94 7.72 16.90 -3.70
C SER A 94 7.87 17.83 -4.90
N GLU A 95 7.70 19.12 -4.66
CA GLU A 95 8.11 20.17 -5.59
C GLU A 95 9.61 20.08 -5.89
N GLY A 96 10.02 20.67 -7.01
CA GLY A 96 11.42 20.72 -7.42
C GLY A 96 11.99 19.37 -7.83
N THR A 97 11.14 18.44 -8.28
CA THR A 97 11.58 17.13 -8.74
C THR A 97 12.45 17.26 -9.98
N LYS A 98 13.59 16.57 -9.99
CA LYS A 98 14.58 16.65 -11.06
C LYS A 98 14.27 15.69 -12.19
N ASP A 99 14.08 14.42 -11.87
CA ASP A 99 13.99 13.38 -12.89
C ASP A 99 12.58 12.78 -13.03
N ALA A 100 12.24 12.39 -14.26
CA ALA A 100 11.02 11.65 -14.58
C ALA A 100 10.91 10.32 -13.80
N THR A 101 12.03 9.73 -13.38
CA THR A 101 12.07 8.49 -12.58
C THR A 101 11.48 8.67 -11.19
N SER A 102 11.43 9.91 -10.69
CA SER A 102 10.79 10.28 -9.43
C SER A 102 9.27 10.45 -9.57
N CYS A 103 8.74 10.46 -10.80
CA CYS A 103 7.31 10.31 -11.05
C CYS A 103 6.90 8.86 -10.75
N THR A 104 6.12 8.69 -9.69
CA THR A 104 5.70 7.38 -9.19
C THR A 104 4.17 7.29 -9.08
N THR A 105 3.66 6.11 -8.76
CA THR A 105 2.22 5.94 -8.52
C THR A 105 1.77 6.73 -7.30
N TYR A 106 0.47 6.95 -7.17
CA TYR A 106 -0.10 7.82 -6.15
C TYR A 106 0.32 7.41 -4.74
N CYS A 107 0.20 6.12 -4.40
CA CYS A 107 0.55 5.58 -3.08
C CYS A 107 2.05 5.67 -2.77
N LYS A 108 2.90 5.68 -3.80
CA LYS A 108 4.35 5.86 -3.62
C LYS A 108 4.70 7.33 -3.39
N ALA A 109 4.10 8.24 -4.16
CA ALA A 109 4.35 9.68 -4.12
C ALA A 109 3.73 10.36 -2.88
N ARG A 110 2.54 9.95 -2.45
CA ARG A 110 1.79 10.58 -1.36
C ARG A 110 1.79 9.65 -0.14
N LYS A 111 2.49 10.04 0.92
CA LYS A 111 2.54 9.30 2.20
C LYS A 111 1.42 9.72 3.13
N ASN A 112 0.98 8.80 3.99
CA ASN A 112 -0.04 9.04 5.02
C ASN A 112 -1.40 9.56 4.48
N VAL A 113 -1.76 9.21 3.23
CA VAL A 113 -3.06 9.59 2.67
C VAL A 113 -4.20 8.75 3.25
N CYS A 114 -3.94 7.48 3.52
CA CYS A 114 -4.92 6.58 4.09
C CYS A 114 -4.99 6.68 5.62
N PRO A 115 -6.17 6.44 6.22
CA PRO A 115 -6.34 6.44 7.67
C PRO A 115 -5.45 5.38 8.33
N GLN A 116 -5.29 5.49 9.65
CA GLN A 116 -4.60 4.46 10.41
C GLN A 116 -5.27 3.09 10.19
N ASN A 117 -4.45 2.03 10.14
CA ASN A 117 -4.89 0.67 9.85
C ASN A 117 -5.49 0.49 8.44
N ALA A 118 -5.04 1.28 7.46
CA ALA A 118 -5.32 1.06 6.05
C ALA A 118 -4.03 1.02 5.21
N ILE A 119 -4.10 0.30 4.09
CA ILE A 119 -3.11 0.36 3.02
C ILE A 119 -3.65 1.18 1.86
N CYS A 120 -2.75 1.91 1.22
CA CYS A 120 -3.03 2.60 -0.03
C CYS A 120 -2.85 1.61 -1.19
N VAL A 121 -3.84 1.56 -2.07
CA VAL A 121 -3.84 0.75 -3.29
C VAL A 121 -3.98 1.70 -4.47
N ASP A 122 -3.02 1.65 -5.40
CA ASP A 122 -3.06 2.47 -6.62
C ASP A 122 -4.22 2.04 -7.53
N THR A 123 -4.89 3.01 -8.15
CA THR A 123 -5.98 2.79 -9.12
C THR A 123 -5.74 3.63 -10.37
N ASP A 124 -6.43 3.31 -11.47
CA ASP A 124 -6.34 4.08 -12.72
C ASP A 124 -6.76 5.55 -12.56
N SER A 125 -7.51 5.86 -11.50
CA SER A 125 -8.03 7.19 -11.17
C SER A 125 -7.35 7.84 -9.96
N GLY A 126 -6.23 7.27 -9.48
CA GLY A 126 -5.51 7.77 -8.30
C GLY A 126 -5.22 6.67 -7.29
N HIS A 127 -6.04 6.56 -6.25
CA HIS A 127 -5.87 5.56 -5.19
C HIS A 127 -7.19 5.18 -4.51
N ASN A 128 -7.17 4.07 -3.78
CA ASN A 128 -8.17 3.67 -2.80
C ASN A 128 -7.46 3.28 -1.49
N CYS A 129 -8.16 3.44 -0.37
CA CYS A 129 -7.67 3.01 0.93
C CYS A 129 -8.45 1.77 1.38
N THR A 130 -7.75 0.65 1.59
CA THR A 130 -8.35 -0.59 2.09
C THR A 130 -7.86 -0.84 3.51
N CYS A 131 -8.78 -1.17 4.42
CA CYS A 131 -8.38 -1.49 5.78
C CYS A 131 -7.49 -2.74 5.80
N ILE A 132 -6.49 -2.74 6.68
CA ILE A 132 -5.64 -3.92 6.90
C ILE A 132 -6.48 -5.07 7.43
N THR A 133 -5.95 -6.28 7.30
CA THR A 133 -6.62 -7.51 7.76
C THR A 133 -7.13 -7.39 9.19
N GLY A 134 -8.42 -7.69 9.38
CA GLY A 134 -9.11 -7.63 10.67
C GLY A 134 -9.69 -6.27 11.05
N TYR A 135 -9.52 -5.26 10.21
CA TYR A 135 -10.16 -3.95 10.34
C TYR A 135 -11.23 -3.77 9.26
N VAL A 136 -12.25 -2.97 9.57
CA VAL A 136 -13.34 -2.64 8.65
C VAL A 136 -13.50 -1.13 8.55
N LEU A 137 -13.86 -0.65 7.36
CA LEU A 137 -14.11 0.76 7.11
C LEU A 137 -15.49 1.11 7.65
N ILE A 138 -15.58 2.10 8.52
CA ILE A 138 -16.86 2.60 9.04
C ILE A 138 -17.25 3.92 8.34
N SER A 139 -18.48 4.39 8.57
CA SER A 139 -19.08 5.53 7.86
C SER A 139 -18.30 6.84 7.96
N ASN A 140 -17.49 7.03 9.00
CA ASN A 140 -16.63 8.21 9.16
C ASN A 140 -15.30 8.12 8.38
N GLY A 141 -15.10 7.06 7.58
CA GLY A 141 -13.88 6.87 6.78
C GLY A 141 -12.67 6.33 7.57
N THR A 142 -12.85 5.83 8.79
CA THR A 142 -11.76 5.25 9.59
C THR A 142 -11.81 3.72 9.59
N CYS A 143 -10.63 3.10 9.73
CA CYS A 143 -10.51 1.66 9.88
C CYS A 143 -10.48 1.29 11.36
N VAL A 144 -11.53 0.62 11.82
CA VAL A 144 -11.69 0.18 13.21
C VAL A 144 -11.59 -1.34 13.26
N TYR A 145 -11.04 -1.89 14.34
CA TYR A 145 -10.95 -3.34 14.48
C TYR A 145 -12.35 -3.93 14.44
N ALA A 146 -12.53 -5.00 13.66
CA ALA A 146 -13.87 -5.49 13.33
C ALA A 146 -14.71 -5.79 14.59
N CYS A 147 -14.12 -6.38 15.63
CA CYS A 147 -14.84 -6.69 16.88
C CYS A 147 -15.26 -5.49 17.72
N ASP A 148 -14.78 -4.27 17.43
CA ASP A 148 -15.30 -3.05 18.08
C ASP A 148 -16.52 -2.49 17.34
N THR A 149 -16.95 -3.18 16.28
CA THR A 149 -18.16 -2.89 15.51
C THR A 149 -19.13 -4.07 15.60
N VAL A 150 -20.32 -3.95 14.99
CA VAL A 150 -21.30 -5.04 14.87
C VAL A 150 -20.90 -6.00 13.74
N TYR A 151 -19.68 -6.55 13.81
CA TYR A 151 -19.11 -7.41 12.77
C TYR A 151 -19.76 -8.80 12.74
N CYS A 152 -20.02 -9.38 13.91
CA CYS A 152 -20.73 -10.64 14.03
C CYS A 152 -22.24 -10.39 14.04
N LEU A 153 -22.96 -10.97 13.08
CA LEU A 153 -24.39 -10.82 12.93
C LEU A 153 -25.15 -11.73 13.90
N ASN A 154 -26.46 -11.52 13.99
CA ASN A 154 -27.41 -12.42 14.68
C ASN A 154 -27.02 -12.77 16.14
N GLY A 155 -26.46 -11.79 16.84
CA GLY A 155 -26.05 -11.92 18.24
C GLY A 155 -24.77 -12.73 18.46
N GLY A 156 -23.98 -12.99 17.42
CA GLY A 156 -22.68 -13.65 17.55
C GLY A 156 -21.69 -12.83 18.40
N THR A 157 -20.84 -13.52 19.16
CA THR A 157 -19.80 -12.87 19.97
C THR A 157 -18.51 -12.75 19.16
N CYS A 158 -17.95 -11.55 19.06
CA CYS A 158 -16.68 -11.34 18.36
C CYS A 158 -15.49 -11.56 19.31
N ALA A 159 -14.60 -12.47 18.95
CA ALA A 159 -13.37 -12.76 19.67
C ALA A 159 -12.17 -12.07 18.99
N ARG A 160 -11.45 -11.25 19.77
CA ARG A 160 -10.17 -10.68 19.36
C ARG A 160 -9.14 -11.81 19.21
N SER A 161 -8.58 -11.95 18.01
CA SER A 161 -7.47 -12.87 17.73
C SER A 161 -6.32 -12.12 17.05
N ARG A 162 -5.11 -12.69 17.12
CA ARG A 162 -3.89 -12.10 16.53
C ARG A 162 -3.87 -12.12 15.00
N SER A 163 -4.71 -12.95 14.38
CA SER A 163 -4.75 -13.13 12.92
C SER A 163 -5.98 -12.48 12.30
N LEU A 164 -7.19 -12.92 12.67
CA LEU A 164 -8.46 -12.44 12.10
C LEU A 164 -9.55 -12.38 13.18
N PRO A 165 -10.50 -11.43 13.10
CA PRO A 165 -11.68 -11.43 13.98
C PRO A 165 -12.45 -12.74 13.80
N MET A 166 -12.80 -13.40 14.90
CA MET A 166 -13.54 -14.67 14.86
C MET A 166 -14.91 -14.49 15.51
N CYS A 167 -15.97 -14.92 14.82
CA CYS A 167 -17.32 -14.89 15.37
C CYS A 167 -17.67 -16.25 15.99
N ILE A 168 -18.10 -16.21 17.24
CA ILE A 168 -18.73 -17.33 17.92
C ILE A 168 -20.24 -17.17 17.74
N CYS A 169 -20.82 -17.98 16.86
CA CYS A 169 -22.22 -17.89 16.52
C CYS A 169 -23.14 -18.46 17.61
N THR A 170 -24.33 -17.88 17.69
CA THR A 170 -25.40 -18.42 18.52
C THR A 170 -25.92 -19.73 17.93
N LYS A 171 -26.67 -20.51 18.73
CA LYS A 171 -27.12 -21.87 18.39
C LYS A 171 -27.83 -22.00 17.03
N TYR A 172 -28.41 -20.93 16.51
CA TYR A 172 -29.24 -20.93 15.31
C TYR A 172 -28.54 -20.40 14.06
N TYR A 173 -27.28 -19.98 14.17
CA TYR A 173 -26.56 -19.34 13.07
C TYR A 173 -25.17 -19.97 12.84
N LYS A 174 -24.70 -19.90 11.60
CA LYS A 174 -23.37 -20.34 11.14
C LYS A 174 -22.80 -19.35 10.11
N GLY A 175 -21.57 -19.58 9.69
CA GLY A 175 -20.84 -18.72 8.76
C GLY A 175 -19.67 -18.00 9.43
N THR A 176 -18.91 -17.22 8.65
CA THR A 176 -17.73 -16.50 9.17
C THR A 176 -18.11 -15.32 10.04
N ILE A 177 -19.29 -14.74 9.77
CA ILE A 177 -19.85 -13.61 10.53
C ILE A 177 -21.25 -13.91 11.05
N CYS A 178 -21.62 -15.20 11.16
CA CYS A 178 -22.93 -15.66 11.62
C CYS A 178 -24.11 -15.21 10.74
N GLU A 179 -23.86 -15.08 9.44
CA GLU A 179 -24.83 -14.60 8.45
C GLU A 179 -25.85 -15.64 7.99
N GLN A 180 -25.59 -16.92 8.25
CA GLN A 180 -26.42 -18.02 7.73
C GLN A 180 -27.25 -18.62 8.86
N GLU A 181 -28.56 -18.78 8.63
CA GLU A 181 -29.43 -19.55 9.52
C GLU A 181 -29.18 -21.05 9.38
N LEU A 182 -29.17 -21.76 10.52
CA LEU A 182 -29.14 -23.21 10.55
C LEU A 182 -30.52 -23.77 10.23
N SER A 183 -30.58 -24.74 9.32
CA SER A 183 -31.83 -25.41 8.98
C SER A 183 -32.31 -26.33 10.11
N ALA A 184 -33.62 -26.59 10.16
CA ALA A 184 -34.23 -27.43 11.18
C ALA A 184 -33.61 -28.84 11.28
N SER A 185 -33.13 -29.38 10.15
CA SER A 185 -32.44 -30.67 10.10
C SER A 185 -31.02 -30.62 10.69
N GLU A 186 -30.29 -29.51 10.53
CA GLU A 186 -28.97 -29.28 11.12
C GLU A 186 -29.06 -29.09 12.65
N LEU A 187 -30.11 -28.41 13.11
CA LEU A 187 -30.38 -28.23 14.55
C LEU A 187 -30.72 -29.56 15.25
N SER A 188 -31.42 -30.46 14.54
CA SER A 188 -31.85 -31.77 15.05
C SER A 188 -30.69 -32.76 15.23
N LYS A 189 -29.70 -32.74 14.32
CA LYS A 189 -28.55 -33.67 14.35
C LYS A 189 -27.76 -33.67 15.66
N ASN A 190 -27.53 -32.48 16.24
CA ASN A 190 -26.80 -32.34 17.50
C ASN A 190 -27.49 -33.03 18.70
N THR A 191 -28.81 -33.23 18.62
CA THR A 191 -29.58 -33.87 19.71
C THR A 191 -29.63 -35.38 19.52
N THR A 192 -29.70 -35.88 18.28
CA THR A 192 -29.73 -37.32 17.98
C THR A 192 -28.40 -38.04 18.30
N ASP A 193 -27.24 -37.41 18.08
CA ASP A 193 -25.95 -38.05 18.37
C ASP A 193 -25.75 -38.34 19.87
N ILE A 194 -26.27 -37.47 20.75
CA ILE A 194 -26.24 -37.66 22.21
C ILE A 194 -27.16 -38.82 22.64
N ILE A 195 -28.33 -38.96 22.00
CA ILE A 195 -29.31 -40.01 22.34
C ILE A 195 -28.85 -41.40 21.85
N ILE A 196 -28.20 -41.46 20.68
CA ILE A 196 -27.67 -42.73 20.13
C ILE A 196 -26.48 -43.21 20.98
N GLY A 197 -25.58 -42.31 21.41
CA GLY A 197 -24.44 -42.68 22.26
C GLY A 197 -24.85 -43.21 23.65
N THR A 198 -25.89 -42.65 24.25
CA THR A 198 -26.37 -43.05 25.59
C THR A 198 -27.15 -44.37 25.59
N SER A 199 -27.96 -44.62 24.56
CA SER A 199 -28.78 -45.85 24.44
C SER A 199 -27.95 -47.10 24.13
N ILE A 200 -26.94 -47.00 23.27
CA ILE A 200 -26.06 -48.13 22.93
C ILE A 200 -25.18 -48.51 24.14
N GLY A 201 -24.67 -47.53 24.88
CA GLY A 201 -23.85 -47.79 26.08
C GLY A 201 -24.60 -48.58 27.16
N VAL A 202 -25.86 -48.21 27.42
CA VAL A 202 -26.69 -48.88 28.44
C VAL A 202 -27.05 -50.31 28.03
N THR A 203 -27.42 -50.54 26.77
CA THR A 203 -27.78 -51.88 26.28
C THR A 203 -26.60 -52.85 26.33
N VAL A 204 -25.40 -52.40 25.91
CA VAL A 204 -24.17 -53.21 25.99
C VAL A 204 -23.81 -53.53 27.44
N ALA A 205 -23.94 -52.57 28.36
CA ALA A 205 -23.67 -52.79 29.78
C ALA A 205 -24.63 -53.82 30.41
N ILE A 206 -25.93 -53.75 30.08
CA ILE A 206 -26.93 -54.71 30.56
C ILE A 206 -26.63 -56.12 30.03
N LEU A 207 -26.29 -56.26 28.74
CA LEU A 207 -25.92 -57.55 28.16
C LEU A 207 -24.67 -58.15 28.83
N PHE A 208 -23.67 -57.33 29.12
CA PHE A 208 -22.49 -57.76 29.86
C PHE A 208 -22.83 -58.25 31.28
N LEU A 209 -23.71 -57.53 31.99
CA LEU A 209 -24.18 -57.95 33.31
C LEU A 209 -24.94 -59.27 33.26
N ILE A 210 -25.82 -59.47 32.27
CA ILE A 210 -26.55 -60.72 32.08
C ILE A 210 -25.58 -61.87 31.82
N LEU A 211 -24.60 -61.69 30.92
CA LEU A 211 -23.58 -62.70 30.63
C LEU A 211 -22.70 -63.02 31.84
N LEU A 212 -22.39 -62.01 32.66
CA LEU A 212 -21.61 -62.20 33.88
C LEU A 212 -22.40 -62.93 34.96
N ILE A 213 -23.69 -62.60 35.13
CA ILE A 213 -24.61 -63.31 36.03
C ILE A 213 -24.79 -64.76 35.57
N THR A 214 -25.05 -65.00 34.28
CA THR A 214 -25.21 -66.37 33.76
C THR A 214 -23.93 -67.17 33.92
N TYR A 215 -22.76 -66.57 33.65
CA TYR A 215 -21.47 -67.19 33.92
C TYR A 215 -21.28 -67.55 35.40
N ILE A 216 -21.60 -66.63 36.32
CA ILE A 216 -21.53 -66.89 37.77
C ILE A 216 -22.49 -68.03 38.14
N CYS A 217 -23.74 -68.02 37.67
CA CYS A 217 -24.73 -69.07 37.93
C CYS A 217 -24.26 -70.45 37.42
N ILE A 218 -23.70 -70.51 36.20
CA ILE A 218 -23.16 -71.74 35.62
C ILE A 218 -21.97 -72.24 36.47
N ARG A 219 -21.05 -71.35 36.84
CA ARG A 219 -19.87 -71.68 37.65
C ARG A 219 -20.22 -72.09 39.08
N MET A 220 -21.26 -71.51 39.66
CA MET A 220 -21.81 -71.93 40.96
C MET A 220 -22.42 -73.32 40.86
N ARG A 221 -23.25 -73.58 39.85
CA ARG A 221 -23.86 -74.91 39.59
C ARG A 221 -22.81 -75.98 39.33
N SER A 222 -21.77 -75.69 38.55
CA SER A 222 -20.68 -76.64 38.29
C SER A 222 -19.84 -76.92 39.53
N ARG A 223 -19.70 -75.95 40.46
CA ARG A 223 -19.05 -76.16 41.76
C ARG A 223 -19.90 -77.02 42.70
N THR A 224 -21.23 -76.86 42.69
CA THR A 224 -22.13 -77.72 43.48
C THR A 224 -22.08 -79.19 43.01
N LEU A 225 -21.86 -79.43 41.72
CA LEU A 225 -21.72 -80.78 41.14
C LEU A 225 -20.36 -81.45 41.37
N LEU A 226 -19.37 -80.75 41.93
CA LEU A 226 -18.04 -81.28 42.27
C LEU A 226 -17.84 -81.49 43.79
N ILE A 227 -18.90 -81.33 44.59
CA ILE A 227 -18.89 -81.49 46.07
C ILE A 227 -19.87 -82.59 46.52
N GLU A 228 -20.39 -83.42 45.62
CA GLU A 228 -20.92 -84.72 46.02
C GLU A 228 -19.77 -85.75 46.03
N PRO A 229 -19.52 -86.43 47.18
CA PRO A 229 -18.45 -87.41 47.35
C PRO A 229 -18.67 -88.71 46.57
#